data_AF-A0A099Z0Z4-F1
#
_entry.id   AF-A0A099Z0Z4-F1
#
_cell.length_a   1.000
_cell.length_b   1.000
_cell.length_c   1.000
_cell.angle_alpha   90.00
_cell.angle_beta   90.00
_cell.angle_gamma   90.00
#
_symmetry.space_group_name_H-M   'P 1'
#
loop_
_entity.id
_entity.type
_entity.pdbx_description
1 polymer ?
#
loop_
_entity_poly.entity_id
_entity_poly.type
_entity_poly.pdbx_seq_one_letter_code
_entity_poly.pdbx_strand_id
1 'polypeptide(L)' 'WSPQSALGQLQANLKAAEAESEAQMEQFLSQELPLDTFLESFCQSRTQSHIHRTQMEKLQELLQK' A
#
# COMPACT_ATOMS: atom_id res chain seq x y z
N TRP A 1 -12.12 -19.12 -3.50
CA TRP A 1 -12.21 -17.66 -3.61
C TRP A 1 -13.50 -17.21 -2.95
N SER A 2 -13.42 -16.42 -1.88
CA SER A 2 -14.57 -15.77 -1.22
C SER A 2 -14.31 -14.27 -1.05
N PRO A 3 -15.36 -13.43 -0.93
CA PRO A 3 -15.20 -12.01 -0.65
C PRO A 3 -14.38 -11.73 0.63
N GLN A 4 -14.53 -12.57 1.66
CA GLN A 4 -13.74 -12.44 2.89
C GLN A 4 -12.26 -12.77 2.65
N SER A 5 -11.94 -13.78 1.84
CA SER A 5 -10.56 -14.06 1.46
C SER A 5 -9.94 -12.93 0.61
N ALA A 6 -10.74 -12.30 -0.26
CA ALA A 6 -10.30 -11.15 -1.04
C ALA A 6 -10.03 -9.93 -0.15
N LEU A 7 -10.89 -9.71 0.87
CA LEU A 7 -10.67 -8.66 1.87
C LEU A 7 -9.38 -8.90 2.67
N GLY A 8 -9.13 -10.14 3.09
CA GLY A 8 -7.88 -10.49 3.76
C GLY A 8 -6.64 -10.25 2.90
N GLN A 9 -6.72 -10.57 1.60
CA GLN A 9 -5.63 -10.29 0.65
C GLN A 9 -5.41 -8.79 0.46
N LEU A 10 -6.47 -8.00 0.31
CA LEU A 10 -6.38 -6.53 0.21
C LEU A 10 -5.75 -5.92 1.46
N GLN A 11 -6.10 -6.42 2.64
CA GLN A 11 -5.51 -5.97 3.89
C GLN A 11 -4.02 -6.32 3.99
N ALA A 12 -3.61 -7.52 3.56
CA ALA A 12 -2.22 -7.92 3.51
C ALA A 12 -1.41 -7.05 2.53
N ASN A 13 -1.95 -6.81 1.34
CA ASN A 13 -1.31 -5.98 0.31
C ASN A 13 -1.21 -4.51 0.73
N LEU A 14 -2.22 -3.97 1.42
CA LEU A 14 -2.18 -2.62 1.99
C LEU A 14 -1.03 -2.50 2.99
N LYS A 15 -0.95 -3.43 3.96
CA LYS A 15 0.13 -3.44 4.96
C LYS A 15 1.52 -3.54 4.31
N ALA A 16 1.66 -4.36 3.28
CA ALA A 16 2.93 -4.49 2.56
C ALA A 16 3.33 -3.18 1.87
N ALA A 17 2.41 -2.54 1.14
CA ALA A 17 2.68 -1.28 0.46
C ALA A 17 2.98 -0.12 1.45
N GLU A 18 2.33 -0.11 2.62
CA GLU A 18 2.62 0.88 3.67
C GLU A 18 3.99 0.66 4.32
N ALA A 19 4.34 -0.59 4.62
CA ALA A 19 5.67 -0.92 5.15
C ALA A 19 6.78 -0.60 4.14
N GLU A 20 6.56 -0.86 2.85
CA GLU A 20 7.49 -0.49 1.79
C GLU A 20 7.66 1.04 1.69
N SER A 21 6.55 1.79 1.76
CA SER A 21 6.59 3.26 1.76
C SER A 21 7.42 3.80 2.94
N GLU A 22 7.25 3.21 4.13
CA GLU A 22 7.97 3.61 5.34
C GLU A 22 9.46 3.31 5.23
N ALA A 23 9.83 2.11 4.75
CA ALA A 23 11.22 1.75 4.50
C ALA A 23 11.91 2.68 3.48
N GLN A 24 11.24 3.00 2.38
CA GLN A 24 11.76 3.94 1.37
C GLN A 24 11.97 5.34 1.94
N MET A 25 11.06 5.81 2.80
CA MET A 25 11.19 7.09 3.49
C MET A 25 12.38 7.08 4.45
N GLU A 26 12.52 6.03 5.27
CA GLU A 26 13.65 5.90 6.20
C GLU A 26 14.99 5.91 5.47
N GLN A 27 15.12 5.14 4.38
CA GLN A 27 16.33 5.10 3.55
C GLN A 27 16.64 6.44 2.88
N PHE A 28 15.61 7.18 2.46
CA PHE A 28 15.80 8.52 1.90
C PHE A 28 16.27 9.53 2.98
N LEU A 29 15.65 9.50 4.17
CA LEU A 29 16.02 10.37 5.29
C LEU A 29 17.42 10.05 5.85
N SER A 30 17.87 8.79 5.75
CA SER A 30 19.24 8.37 6.09
C SER A 30 20.26 8.68 4.99
N GLN A 31 19.84 9.28 3.86
CA GLN A 31 20.68 9.57 2.68
C GLN A 31 21.22 8.32 1.98
N GLU A 32 20.62 7.16 2.21
CA GLU A 32 20.96 5.88 1.57
C GLU A 32 20.28 5.72 0.20
N LEU A 33 19.27 6.53 -0.10
CA LEU A 33 18.50 6.50 -1.35
C LEU A 33 18.59 7.84 -2.11
N PRO A 34 19.03 7.86 -3.39
CA PRO A 34 19.01 9.08 -4.21
C PRO A 34 17.58 9.61 -4.42
N LEU A 35 17.44 10.94 -4.58
CA LEU A 35 16.15 11.60 -4.72
C LEU A 35 15.29 11.02 -5.85
N ASP A 36 15.86 10.85 -7.05
CA ASP A 36 15.08 10.37 -8.21
C ASP A 36 14.55 8.94 -7.99
N THR A 37 15.38 8.05 -7.42
CA THR A 37 14.98 6.69 -7.05
C THR A 37 13.94 6.68 -5.93
N PHE A 38 14.08 7.56 -4.94
CA PHE A 38 13.09 7.72 -3.88
C PHE A 38 11.75 8.16 -4.45
N LEU A 39 11.72 9.21 -5.28
CA LEU A 39 10.47 9.73 -5.85
C LEU A 39 9.73 8.67 -6.67
N GLU A 40 10.43 7.94 -7.53
CA GLU A 40 9.83 6.86 -8.33
C GLU A 40 9.25 5.76 -7.45
N SER A 41 10.07 5.19 -6.56
CA SER A 41 9.70 4.03 -5.75
C SER A 41 8.65 4.37 -4.68
N PHE A 42 8.77 5.52 -4.03
CA PHE A 42 7.81 6.01 -3.03
C PHE A 42 6.47 6.39 -3.66
N CYS A 43 6.45 7.06 -4.81
CA CYS A 43 5.18 7.33 -5.50
C CYS A 43 4.46 6.03 -5.88
N GLN A 44 5.19 5.00 -6.30
CA GLN A 44 4.61 3.69 -6.63
C GLN A 44 3.98 3.02 -5.40
N SER A 45 4.72 2.87 -4.30
CA SER A 45 4.22 2.21 -3.07
C SER A 45 3.02 2.97 -2.46
N ARG A 46 3.07 4.30 -2.46
CA ARG A 46 1.95 5.15 -2.03
C ARG A 46 0.72 4.97 -2.93
N THR A 47 0.90 4.93 -4.25
CA THR A 47 -0.21 4.70 -5.19
C THR A 47 -0.88 3.35 -4.91
N GLN A 48 -0.09 2.30 -4.69
CA GLN A 48 -0.62 0.97 -4.35
C GLN A 48 -1.36 0.97 -3.01
N SER A 49 -0.81 1.62 -1.98
CA SER A 49 -1.49 1.78 -0.67
C SER A 49 -2.85 2.46 -0.83
N HIS A 50 -2.94 3.54 -1.61
CA HIS A 50 -4.20 4.22 -1.88
C HIS A 50 -5.20 3.33 -2.63
N ILE A 51 -4.76 2.61 -3.66
CA ILE A 51 -5.62 1.68 -4.41
C ILE A 51 -6.17 0.58 -3.51
N HIS A 52 -5.31 -0.09 -2.73
CA HIS A 52 -5.75 -1.18 -1.84
C HIS A 52 -6.70 -0.69 -0.76
N ARG A 53 -6.45 0.50 -0.20
CA ARG A 53 -7.35 1.13 0.78
C ARG A 53 -8.74 1.39 0.19
N THR A 54 -8.81 2.01 -0.99
CA THR A 54 -10.11 2.26 -1.66
C THR A 54 -10.81 0.95 -2.04
N GLN A 55 -10.09 -0.04 -2.55
CA GLN A 55 -10.65 -1.36 -2.87
C GLN A 55 -11.20 -2.06 -1.61
N MET A 56 -10.47 -1.98 -0.50
CA MET A 56 -10.89 -2.54 0.77
C MET A 56 -12.17 -1.86 1.30
N GLU A 57 -12.22 -0.53 1.29
CA GLU A 57 -13.40 0.26 1.69
C GLU A 57 -14.62 -0.14 0.86
N LYS A 58 -14.48 -0.23 -0.47
CA LYS A 58 -15.58 -0.61 -1.35
C LYS A 58 -16.04 -2.05 -1.18
N LEU A 59 -15.12 -2.98 -0.92
CA LEU A 59 -15.49 -4.36 -0.64
C LEU A 59 -16.19 -4.50 0.73
N GLN A 60 -15.75 -3.74 1.74
CA GLN A 60 -16.42 -3.69 3.04
C GLN A 60 -17.83 -3.11 2.92
N GLU A 61 -18.02 -2.02 2.17
CA GLU A 61 -19.35 -1.46 1.88
C GLU A 61 -20.29 -2.49 1.23
N LEU A 62 -19.78 -3.35 0.34
CA LEU A 62 -20.56 -4.40 -0.31
C LEU A 62 -20.87 -5.59 0.62
N LEU A 63 -20.01 -5.89 1.59
CA LEU A 63 -20.20 -6.98 2.55
C LEU A 63 -21.07 -6.61 3.75
N GLN A 64 -21.23 -5.31 4.02
CA GLN A 64 -22.10 -4.78 5.08
C GLN A 64 -23.54 -4.51 4.60
N LYS A 65 -23.81 -4.64 3.29
CA LYS A 65 -25.16 -4.65 2.71
C LYS A 65 -25.71 -6.07 2.66
#